data_AF-A0A536EMF0-F1
#
_entry.id   AF-A0A536EMF0-F1
#
_cell.length_a   1.000
_cell.length_b   1.000
_cell.length_c   1.000
_cell.angle_alpha   90.00
_cell.angle_beta   90.00
_cell.angle_gamma   90.00
#
_symmetry.space_group_name_H-M   'P 1'
#
loop_
_entity.id
_entity.type
_entity.pdbx_description
1 polymer ?
#
loop_
_entity_poly.entity_id
_entity_poly.type
_entity_poly.pdbx_seq_one_letter_code
_entity_poly.pdbx_strand_id
1 'polypeptide(L)'
;MREARPENLGERFGDPGGPDPGEATSSAASASIMRERAAQELSPEMGRMGAEDPSTALPDEPQLAPAYYATQARGWRRDIWALLHPPYTAWHLSYVLIGAGLAPGIDVVRLAATLVAFFLAVGVSAHALDELRGRPLQTSVPATGLWAAAIIGLVGAVALGFAGVSALGVGLLPFIAAGVLFVFAYNLELLGGRLHGDFWFALSWGAFPVLTAYFAQTGRISIGSVAAAAAAYALAFGQRALSTPARQLRRKTRSVTGTLTRSDGSEQALDEPALLHPLESALRAFSWGVVLLGLGLVATKLLG
;
A
#
# COMPACT_ATOMS: atom_id res chain seq x y z
N MET A 1 43.53 -39.14 5.94
CA MET A 1 43.65 -39.23 4.48
C MET A 1 42.29 -39.66 3.95
N ARG A 2 41.62 -38.78 3.17
CA ARG A 2 40.33 -38.94 2.46
C ARG A 2 39.08 -39.09 3.35
N GLU A 3 37.94 -38.42 3.13
CA GLU A 3 37.49 -37.46 2.12
C GLU A 3 36.22 -36.76 2.64
N ALA A 4 35.91 -35.58 2.11
CA ALA A 4 34.82 -34.70 2.54
C ALA A 4 33.69 -34.62 1.49
N ARG A 5 32.43 -34.57 1.99
CA ARG A 5 31.18 -33.97 1.41
C ARG A 5 30.61 -34.53 0.08
N PRO A 6 29.34 -34.22 -0.31
CA PRO A 6 28.25 -33.51 0.41
C PRO A 6 26.84 -34.14 0.33
N GLU A 7 25.95 -33.63 1.19
CA GLU A 7 24.49 -33.65 1.04
C GLU A 7 24.04 -32.95 -0.26
N ASN A 8 23.03 -33.49 -0.93
CA ASN A 8 22.33 -32.79 -2.01
C ASN A 8 20.81 -32.88 -1.78
N LEU A 9 20.22 -31.70 -1.55
CA LEU A 9 18.80 -31.42 -1.51
C LEU A 9 18.21 -31.52 -2.92
N GLY A 10 17.10 -32.24 -3.07
CA GLY A 10 16.43 -32.39 -4.35
C GLY A 10 14.98 -32.82 -4.24
N GLU A 11 14.18 -32.19 -3.37
CA GLU A 11 12.72 -32.31 -3.47
C GLU A 11 12.19 -31.34 -4.52
N ARG A 12 11.92 -31.90 -5.69
CA ARG A 12 11.23 -31.26 -6.81
C ARG A 12 9.72 -31.41 -6.58
N PHE A 13 9.09 -30.39 -6.00
CA PHE A 13 7.64 -30.28 -5.93
C PHE A 13 7.07 -30.04 -7.34
N GLY A 14 6.17 -30.92 -7.79
CA GLY A 14 5.35 -30.69 -9.00
C GLY A 14 5.18 -31.92 -9.90
N ASP A 15 4.33 -32.85 -9.50
CA ASP A 15 3.67 -33.79 -10.42
C ASP A 15 2.20 -33.96 -9.99
N PRO A 16 1.21 -33.49 -10.77
CA PRO A 16 -0.19 -33.78 -10.49
C PRO A 16 -0.54 -35.13 -11.14
N GLY A 17 -0.61 -36.18 -10.32
CA GLY A 17 -1.13 -37.48 -10.74
C GLY A 17 -2.53 -37.36 -11.35
N GLY A 18 -2.71 -37.92 -12.54
CA GLY A 18 -4.00 -37.98 -13.24
C GLY A 18 -4.99 -38.95 -12.59
N PRO A 19 -6.30 -38.83 -12.88
CA PRO A 19 -7.34 -39.63 -12.23
C PRO A 19 -7.44 -41.05 -12.81
N ASP A 20 -7.61 -42.01 -11.91
CA ASP A 20 -7.82 -43.44 -12.18
C ASP A 20 -9.29 -43.70 -12.58
N PRO A 21 -9.59 -44.35 -13.72
CA PRO A 21 -10.97 -44.55 -14.17
C PRO A 21 -11.49 -45.90 -13.69
N GLY A 22 -12.12 -45.96 -12.52
CA GLY A 22 -12.70 -47.22 -12.09
C GLY A 22 -13.34 -47.25 -10.72
N GLU A 23 -14.38 -46.45 -10.46
CA GLU A 23 -15.43 -46.84 -9.51
C GLU A 23 -16.65 -45.92 -9.59
N ALA A 24 -17.67 -46.34 -10.32
CA ALA A 24 -19.02 -45.79 -10.18
C ALA A 24 -20.02 -46.93 -10.33
N THR A 25 -20.95 -47.00 -9.37
CA THR A 25 -22.34 -47.52 -9.42
C THR A 25 -22.73 -48.31 -8.16
N SER A 26 -22.65 -47.69 -6.98
CA SER A 26 -23.31 -48.22 -5.76
C SER A 26 -23.60 -47.13 -4.72
N SER A 27 -22.74 -46.11 -4.60
CA SER A 27 -22.87 -45.06 -3.57
C SER A 27 -23.92 -43.97 -3.88
N ALA A 28 -24.16 -43.65 -5.16
CA ALA A 28 -25.03 -42.52 -5.53
C ALA A 28 -26.54 -42.77 -5.27
N ALA A 29 -27.00 -44.03 -5.36
CA ALA A 29 -28.41 -44.37 -5.13
C ALA A 29 -28.79 -44.27 -3.64
N SER A 30 -27.88 -44.65 -2.74
CA SER A 30 -28.09 -44.58 -1.29
C SER A 30 -28.10 -43.15 -0.74
N ALA A 31 -27.33 -42.23 -1.34
CA ALA A 31 -27.31 -40.82 -0.96
C ALA A 31 -28.59 -40.07 -1.38
N SER A 32 -29.23 -40.48 -2.49
CA SER A 32 -30.47 -39.87 -2.98
C SER A 32 -31.67 -40.18 -2.07
N ILE A 33 -31.78 -41.43 -1.61
CA ILE A 33 -32.91 -41.89 -0.77
C ILE A 33 -32.85 -41.26 0.63
N MET A 34 -31.64 -41.03 1.19
CA MET A 34 -31.51 -40.33 2.47
C MET A 34 -31.85 -38.83 2.38
N ARG A 35 -31.56 -38.17 1.26
CA ARG A 35 -31.93 -36.76 1.05
C ARG A 35 -33.43 -36.56 0.92
N GLU A 36 -34.14 -37.47 0.26
CA GLU A 36 -35.61 -37.39 0.14
C GLU A 36 -36.32 -37.64 1.47
N ARG A 37 -35.83 -38.57 2.31
CA ARG A 37 -36.38 -38.78 3.67
C ARG A 37 -36.13 -37.60 4.60
N ALA A 38 -34.94 -37.01 4.59
CA ALA A 38 -34.63 -35.83 5.39
C ALA A 38 -35.45 -34.59 4.95
N ALA A 39 -35.80 -34.50 3.66
CA ALA A 39 -36.66 -33.44 3.15
C ALA A 39 -38.15 -33.63 3.51
N GLN A 40 -38.60 -34.86 3.73
CA GLN A 40 -39.99 -35.17 4.13
C GLN A 40 -40.23 -35.01 5.65
N GLU A 41 -39.22 -35.17 6.50
CA GLU A 41 -39.34 -34.96 7.95
C GLU A 41 -39.35 -33.48 8.40
N LEU A 42 -39.05 -32.54 7.50
CA LEU A 42 -38.93 -31.10 7.81
C LEU A 42 -40.16 -30.26 7.43
N SER A 43 -41.34 -30.88 7.31
CA SER A 43 -42.58 -30.14 7.01
C SER A 43 -43.57 -30.15 8.19
N PRO A 44 -43.57 -29.13 9.06
CA PRO A 44 -44.68 -28.87 9.97
C PRO A 44 -45.72 -27.95 9.31
N GLU A 45 -46.98 -28.38 9.34
CA GLU A 45 -48.15 -27.55 8.98
C GLU A 45 -48.30 -26.36 9.92
N MET A 46 -48.03 -25.17 9.38
CA MET A 46 -48.77 -23.91 9.48
C MET A 46 -49.50 -23.55 10.81
N GLY A 47 -48.96 -22.53 11.50
CA GLY A 47 -49.69 -21.68 12.45
C GLY A 47 -49.36 -20.20 12.21
N ARG A 48 -50.30 -19.43 11.65
CA ARG A 48 -50.22 -17.95 11.55
C ARG A 48 -50.49 -17.35 12.93
N MET A 49 -49.48 -16.80 13.61
CA MET A 49 -49.65 -15.79 14.64
C MET A 49 -48.33 -15.01 14.83
N GLY A 50 -48.39 -13.68 14.69
CA GLY A 50 -47.21 -12.82 14.63
C GLY A 50 -46.56 -12.54 15.99
N ALA A 51 -45.26 -12.26 15.95
CA ALA A 51 -44.56 -11.27 16.75
C ALA A 51 -43.13 -11.17 16.19
N GLU A 52 -42.65 -9.93 16.11
CA GLU A 52 -41.38 -9.51 15.51
C GLU A 52 -40.20 -10.35 16.03
N ASP A 53 -39.39 -10.88 15.11
CA ASP A 53 -38.02 -11.29 15.42
C ASP A 53 -37.17 -10.01 15.34
N PRO A 54 -36.78 -9.38 16.47
CA PRO A 54 -35.80 -8.33 16.39
C PRO A 54 -34.52 -9.04 15.97
N SER A 55 -34.17 -8.91 14.69
CA SER A 55 -32.80 -9.12 14.25
C SER A 55 -31.91 -8.40 15.26
N THR A 56 -31.30 -9.17 16.16
CA THR A 56 -30.35 -8.68 17.14
C THR A 56 -29.15 -8.29 16.29
N ALA A 57 -29.20 -7.08 15.72
CA ALA A 57 -28.04 -6.41 15.19
C ALA A 57 -27.04 -6.47 16.35
N LEU A 58 -25.99 -7.28 16.18
CA LEU A 58 -24.80 -7.19 17.01
C LEU A 58 -24.52 -5.69 17.14
N PRO A 59 -24.37 -5.16 18.38
CA PRO A 59 -24.15 -3.73 18.57
C PRO A 59 -23.09 -3.28 17.58
N ASP A 60 -23.34 -2.18 16.86
CA ASP A 60 -22.42 -1.63 15.86
C ASP A 60 -21.05 -1.49 16.52
N GLU A 61 -20.17 -2.48 16.29
CA GLU A 61 -18.82 -2.40 16.82
C GLU A 61 -18.18 -1.14 16.24
N PRO A 62 -17.51 -0.31 17.06
CA PRO A 62 -17.03 0.98 16.62
C PRO A 62 -16.06 0.80 15.44
N GLN A 63 -16.50 1.20 14.23
CA GLN A 63 -15.72 1.07 13.01
C GLN A 63 -14.34 1.71 13.17
N LEU A 64 -13.28 0.92 12.94
CA LEU A 64 -11.90 1.38 13.03
C LEU A 64 -11.65 2.63 12.18
N ALA A 65 -10.77 3.51 12.66
CA ALA A 65 -10.26 4.60 11.82
C ALA A 65 -9.60 4.02 10.55
N PRO A 66 -9.68 4.71 9.40
CA PRO A 66 -9.27 4.16 8.10
C PRO A 66 -7.75 3.92 7.98
N ALA A 67 -6.95 4.45 8.90
CA ALA A 67 -5.51 4.22 8.99
C ALA A 67 -5.02 4.44 10.43
N TYR A 68 -3.84 3.90 10.77
CA TYR A 68 -3.28 3.95 12.12
C TYR A 68 -2.94 5.36 12.62
N TYR A 69 -2.76 6.33 11.72
CA TYR A 69 -2.48 7.75 12.02
C TYR A 69 -3.71 8.63 11.81
N ALA A 70 -4.86 8.04 11.43
CA ALA A 70 -6.12 8.75 11.31
C ALA A 70 -6.96 8.52 12.57
N THR A 71 -7.88 9.46 12.84
CA THR A 71 -8.82 9.34 13.95
C THR A 71 -10.23 9.03 13.41
N GLN A 72 -11.08 8.46 14.27
CA GLN A 72 -12.51 8.30 14.01
C GLN A 72 -13.28 9.63 14.11
N ALA A 73 -12.67 10.66 14.70
CA ALA A 73 -13.28 11.98 14.80
C ALA A 73 -13.58 12.54 13.40
N ARG A 74 -14.69 13.26 13.28
CA ARG A 74 -15.07 13.95 12.05
C ARG A 74 -14.65 15.42 12.10
N GLY A 75 -14.44 16.02 10.93
CA GLY A 75 -14.19 17.46 10.79
C GLY A 75 -13.01 17.78 9.87
N TRP A 76 -12.98 19.02 9.39
CA TRP A 76 -12.05 19.47 8.35
C TRP A 76 -10.57 19.28 8.70
N ARG A 77 -10.19 19.47 9.98
CA ARG A 77 -8.80 19.26 10.44
C ARG A 77 -8.37 17.81 10.28
N ARG A 78 -9.24 16.88 10.69
CA ARG A 78 -9.01 15.44 10.54
C ARG A 78 -8.96 15.06 9.07
N ASP A 79 -9.81 15.65 8.23
CA ASP A 79 -9.83 15.33 6.80
C ASP A 79 -8.57 15.81 6.09
N ILE A 80 -8.09 17.03 6.39
CA ILE A 80 -6.80 17.50 5.89
C ILE A 80 -5.67 16.59 6.38
N TRP A 81 -5.66 16.21 7.65
CA TRP A 81 -4.65 15.30 8.19
C TRP A 81 -4.70 13.92 7.51
N ALA A 82 -5.87 13.33 7.34
CA ALA A 82 -6.02 12.04 6.68
C ALA A 82 -5.57 12.12 5.21
N LEU A 83 -5.97 13.17 4.50
CA LEU A 83 -5.65 13.42 3.09
C LEU A 83 -4.15 13.68 2.88
N LEU A 84 -3.49 14.43 3.78
CA LEU A 84 -2.05 14.63 3.72
C LEU A 84 -1.26 13.34 3.91
N HIS A 85 -1.87 12.32 4.53
CA HIS A 85 -1.25 11.01 4.78
C HIS A 85 0.16 11.12 5.41
N PRO A 86 0.36 11.89 6.50
CA PRO A 86 1.67 12.41 6.89
C PRO A 86 2.80 11.38 6.99
N PRO A 87 2.65 10.20 7.62
CA PRO A 87 3.76 9.25 7.68
C PRO A 87 4.14 8.72 6.29
N TYR A 88 3.17 8.55 5.40
CA TYR A 88 3.44 8.10 4.02
C TYR A 88 3.96 9.24 3.14
N THR A 89 3.43 10.47 3.24
CA THR A 89 4.02 11.61 2.52
C THR A 89 5.47 11.84 2.95
N ALA A 90 5.74 11.84 4.25
CA ALA A 90 7.11 11.99 4.77
C ALA A 90 8.02 10.86 4.27
N TRP A 91 7.53 9.62 4.27
CA TRP A 91 8.25 8.49 3.70
C TRP A 91 8.59 8.74 2.22
N HIS A 92 7.63 9.08 1.36
CA HIS A 92 7.93 9.31 -0.06
C HIS A 92 8.89 10.49 -0.29
N LEU A 93 8.76 11.57 0.48
CA LEU A 93 9.70 12.70 0.44
C LEU A 93 11.10 12.31 0.92
N SER A 94 11.23 11.32 1.80
CA SER A 94 12.54 10.84 2.23
C SER A 94 13.34 10.19 1.09
N TYR A 95 12.67 9.62 0.07
CA TYR A 95 13.34 9.12 -1.12
C TYR A 95 13.96 10.25 -1.96
N VAL A 96 13.36 11.44 -1.96
CA VAL A 96 13.97 12.64 -2.55
C VAL A 96 15.25 13.01 -1.78
N LEU A 97 15.20 12.99 -0.44
CA LEU A 97 16.37 13.25 0.40
C LEU A 97 17.49 12.23 0.14
N ILE A 98 17.15 10.94 0.07
CA ILE A 98 18.12 9.88 -0.23
C ILE A 98 18.76 10.09 -1.60
N GLY A 99 17.96 10.34 -2.64
CA GLY A 99 18.48 10.58 -3.99
C GLY A 99 19.39 11.81 -4.06
N ALA A 100 18.98 12.93 -3.45
CA ALA A 100 19.80 14.14 -3.41
C ALA A 100 21.06 13.98 -2.56
N GLY A 101 20.98 13.30 -1.41
CA GLY A 101 22.11 13.08 -0.49
C GLY A 101 23.23 12.20 -1.07
N LEU A 102 22.93 11.41 -2.10
CA LEU A 102 23.94 10.64 -2.84
C LEU A 102 24.76 11.50 -3.83
N ALA A 103 24.34 12.73 -4.10
CA ALA A 103 25.09 13.62 -4.97
C ALA A 103 26.45 14.00 -4.33
N PRO A 104 27.48 14.34 -5.14
CA PRO A 104 28.76 14.79 -4.62
C PRO A 104 28.62 16.00 -3.67
N GLY A 105 27.76 16.95 -4.04
CA GLY A 105 27.35 18.08 -3.21
C GLY A 105 25.85 18.37 -3.38
N ILE A 106 25.29 19.18 -2.49
CA ILE A 106 23.86 19.52 -2.47
C ILE A 106 23.68 20.99 -2.83
N ASP A 107 22.92 21.23 -3.90
CA ASP A 107 22.28 22.51 -4.14
C ASP A 107 20.94 22.55 -3.36
N VAL A 108 20.89 23.42 -2.36
CA VAL A 108 19.74 23.55 -1.45
C VAL A 108 18.50 24.06 -2.18
N VAL A 109 18.65 24.93 -3.18
CA VAL A 109 17.53 25.45 -3.96
C VAL A 109 16.91 24.33 -4.79
N ARG A 110 17.74 23.52 -5.45
CA ARG A 110 17.28 22.35 -6.22
C ARG A 110 16.65 21.29 -5.32
N LEU A 111 17.20 21.05 -4.13
CA LEU A 111 16.63 20.13 -3.16
C LEU A 111 15.24 20.61 -2.70
N ALA A 112 15.12 21.87 -2.31
CA ALA A 112 13.84 22.46 -1.88
C ALA A 112 12.81 22.42 -3.01
N ALA A 113 13.17 22.81 -4.23
CA ALA A 113 12.28 22.75 -5.38
C ALA A 113 11.81 21.31 -5.67
N THR A 114 12.72 20.33 -5.57
CA THR A 114 12.38 18.91 -5.78
C THR A 114 11.43 18.40 -4.67
N LEU A 115 11.68 18.74 -3.40
CA LEU A 115 10.81 18.38 -2.29
C LEU A 115 9.41 18.98 -2.44
N VAL A 116 9.31 20.26 -2.82
CA VAL A 116 8.02 20.93 -3.07
C VAL A 116 7.30 20.28 -4.26
N ALA A 117 8.01 20.00 -5.36
CA ALA A 117 7.41 19.35 -6.52
C ALA A 117 6.85 17.96 -6.17
N PHE A 118 7.61 17.12 -5.45
CA PHE A 118 7.12 15.80 -5.01
C PHE A 118 6.01 15.90 -3.96
N PHE A 119 6.05 16.89 -3.06
CA PHE A 119 4.96 17.11 -2.11
C PHE A 119 3.66 17.47 -2.83
N LEU A 120 3.73 18.37 -3.82
CA LEU A 120 2.57 18.76 -4.60
C LEU A 120 2.04 17.61 -5.48
N ALA A 121 2.93 16.84 -6.11
CA ALA A 121 2.54 15.71 -6.96
C ALA A 121 1.96 14.56 -6.14
N VAL A 122 2.65 14.13 -5.08
CA VAL A 122 2.28 12.92 -4.31
C VAL A 122 1.42 13.27 -3.11
N GLY A 123 1.93 14.12 -2.22
CA GLY A 123 1.30 14.47 -0.94
C GLY A 123 0.02 15.30 -1.05
N VAL A 124 -0.24 15.89 -2.23
CA VAL A 124 -1.47 16.62 -2.53
C VAL A 124 -2.23 15.95 -3.67
N SER A 125 -1.61 15.87 -4.87
CA SER A 125 -2.38 15.51 -6.06
C SER A 125 -2.78 14.05 -6.12
N ALA A 126 -1.81 13.14 -5.95
CA ALA A 126 -2.09 11.71 -5.92
C ALA A 126 -3.08 11.35 -4.80
N HIS A 127 -2.88 11.89 -3.59
CA HIS A 127 -3.80 11.67 -2.48
C HIS A 127 -5.22 12.18 -2.74
N ALA A 128 -5.37 13.34 -3.38
CA ALA A 128 -6.69 13.85 -3.74
C ALA A 128 -7.38 12.98 -4.80
N LEU A 129 -6.62 12.49 -5.79
CA LEU A 129 -7.13 11.55 -6.80
C LEU A 129 -7.51 10.19 -6.19
N ASP A 130 -6.69 9.66 -5.28
CA ASP A 130 -6.99 8.44 -4.53
C ASP A 130 -8.25 8.61 -3.68
N GLU A 131 -8.44 9.77 -3.04
CA GLU A 131 -9.62 10.01 -2.22
C GLU A 131 -10.90 10.16 -3.06
N LEU A 132 -10.79 10.67 -4.30
CA LEU A 132 -11.90 10.66 -5.26
C LEU A 132 -12.38 9.23 -5.61
N ARG A 133 -11.52 8.22 -5.43
CA ARG A 133 -11.82 6.80 -5.71
C ARG A 133 -12.48 6.10 -4.53
N GLY A 134 -13.75 6.44 -4.27
CA GLY A 134 -14.56 5.72 -3.27
C GLY A 134 -14.19 6.04 -1.82
N ARG A 135 -13.53 7.17 -1.57
CA ARG A 135 -13.30 7.72 -0.21
C ARG A 135 -12.58 6.76 0.74
N PRO A 136 -11.42 6.20 0.36
CA PRO A 136 -10.66 5.28 1.20
C PRO A 136 -10.25 5.85 2.57
N LEU A 137 -10.14 7.17 2.70
CA LEU A 137 -9.84 7.87 3.95
C LEU A 137 -11.10 8.38 4.66
N GLN A 138 -12.26 8.15 4.07
CA GLN A 138 -13.56 8.53 4.60
C GLN A 138 -13.60 10.04 4.90
N THR A 139 -13.04 10.87 4.02
CA THR A 139 -13.07 12.34 4.19
C THR A 139 -14.42 12.90 3.75
N SER A 140 -14.79 14.04 4.32
CA SER A 140 -15.97 14.83 3.93
C SER A 140 -15.67 15.93 2.90
N VAL A 141 -14.42 16.00 2.39
CA VAL A 141 -13.98 17.04 1.45
C VAL A 141 -14.80 16.94 0.14
N PRO A 142 -15.45 18.01 -0.34
CA PRO A 142 -16.21 17.97 -1.58
C PRO A 142 -15.34 17.52 -2.77
N ALA A 143 -15.93 16.79 -3.72
CA ALA A 143 -15.20 16.28 -4.90
C ALA A 143 -14.55 17.40 -5.72
N THR A 144 -15.19 18.57 -5.79
CA THR A 144 -14.63 19.78 -6.41
C THR A 144 -13.34 20.23 -5.73
N GLY A 145 -13.28 20.19 -4.40
CA GLY A 145 -12.08 20.52 -3.63
C GLY A 145 -10.94 19.54 -3.88
N LEU A 146 -11.24 18.24 -3.99
CA LEU A 146 -10.24 17.23 -4.33
C LEU A 146 -9.72 17.38 -5.76
N TRP A 147 -10.60 17.62 -6.74
CA TRP A 147 -10.16 17.90 -8.11
C TRP A 147 -9.32 19.18 -8.20
N ALA A 148 -9.71 20.24 -7.50
CA ALA A 148 -8.93 21.46 -7.44
C ALA A 148 -7.54 21.21 -6.84
N ALA A 149 -7.44 20.48 -5.72
CA ALA A 149 -6.17 20.11 -5.12
C ALA A 149 -5.30 19.26 -6.07
N ALA A 150 -5.91 18.28 -6.76
CA ALA A 150 -5.23 17.45 -7.74
C ALA A 150 -4.66 18.23 -8.92
N ILE A 151 -5.45 19.15 -9.49
CA ILE A 151 -5.03 19.95 -10.64
C ILE A 151 -3.98 20.98 -10.23
N ILE A 152 -4.23 21.74 -9.15
CA ILE A 152 -3.32 22.79 -8.69
C ILE A 152 -1.98 22.19 -8.25
N GLY A 153 -1.99 21.09 -7.50
CA GLY A 153 -0.77 20.41 -7.08
C GLY A 153 0.02 19.89 -8.28
N LEU A 154 -0.63 19.24 -9.24
CA LEU A 154 0.06 18.67 -10.41
C LEU A 154 0.64 19.78 -11.29
N VAL A 155 -0.12 20.83 -11.57
CA VAL A 155 0.36 22.00 -12.33
C VAL A 155 1.55 22.64 -11.63
N GLY A 156 1.49 22.83 -10.31
CA GLY A 156 2.60 23.38 -9.53
C GLY A 156 3.87 22.51 -9.59
N ALA A 157 3.72 21.19 -9.45
CA ALA A 157 4.84 20.25 -9.56
C ALA A 157 5.48 20.27 -10.96
N VAL A 158 4.66 20.26 -12.01
CA VAL A 158 5.12 20.32 -13.40
C VAL A 158 5.80 21.66 -13.71
N ALA A 159 5.24 22.77 -13.24
CA ALA A 159 5.84 24.10 -13.41
C ALA A 159 7.22 24.19 -12.75
N LEU A 160 7.40 23.64 -11.54
CA LEU A 160 8.71 23.54 -10.90
C LEU A 160 9.68 22.68 -11.70
N GLY A 161 9.21 21.55 -12.24
CA GLY A 161 10.01 20.72 -13.15
C GLY A 161 10.48 21.49 -14.38
N PHE A 162 9.58 22.19 -15.07
CA PHE A 162 9.92 23.00 -16.25
C PHE A 162 10.86 24.16 -15.93
N ALA A 163 10.68 24.83 -14.78
CA ALA A 163 11.62 25.86 -14.33
C ALA A 163 13.04 25.29 -14.18
N GLY A 164 13.17 24.06 -13.69
CA GLY A 164 14.44 23.33 -13.57
C GLY A 164 15.09 22.97 -14.91
N VAL A 165 14.34 22.84 -16.01
CA VAL A 165 14.89 22.49 -17.34
C VAL A 165 15.93 23.51 -17.80
N SER A 166 15.74 24.79 -17.47
CA SER A 166 16.71 25.85 -17.80
C SER A 166 18.10 25.62 -17.17
N ALA A 167 18.15 25.03 -15.96
CA ALA A 167 19.37 24.82 -15.19
C ALA A 167 19.98 23.41 -15.36
N LEU A 168 19.17 22.43 -15.74
CA LEU A 168 19.54 21.02 -15.86
C LEU A 168 19.55 20.48 -17.29
N GLY A 169 19.04 21.27 -18.24
CA GLY A 169 18.87 20.89 -19.63
C GLY A 169 17.67 19.98 -19.87
N VAL A 170 17.48 19.63 -21.14
CA VAL A 170 16.33 18.84 -21.63
C VAL A 170 16.25 17.43 -21.05
N GLY A 171 17.33 16.92 -20.44
CA GLY A 171 17.36 15.62 -19.77
C GLY A 171 16.41 15.49 -18.59
N LEU A 172 15.87 16.60 -18.06
CA LEU A 172 14.84 16.58 -17.02
C LEU A 172 13.43 16.26 -17.58
N LEU A 173 13.18 16.52 -18.87
CA LEU A 173 11.86 16.34 -19.49
C LEU A 173 11.32 14.89 -19.38
N PRO A 174 12.12 13.83 -19.57
CA PRO A 174 11.66 12.45 -19.35
C PRO A 174 11.17 12.20 -17.92
N PHE A 175 11.80 12.79 -16.90
CA PHE A 175 11.36 12.66 -15.51
C PHE A 175 10.03 13.37 -15.27
N ILE A 176 9.84 14.56 -15.83
CA ILE A 176 8.57 15.30 -15.74
C ILE A 176 7.46 14.48 -16.40
N ALA A 177 7.70 13.98 -17.61
CA ALA A 177 6.75 13.15 -18.34
C ALA A 177 6.40 11.86 -17.59
N ALA A 178 7.41 11.16 -17.06
CA ALA A 178 7.21 9.96 -16.25
C ALA A 178 6.43 10.26 -14.96
N GLY A 179 6.73 11.37 -14.27
CA GLY A 179 6.00 11.79 -13.07
C GLY A 179 4.52 12.06 -13.34
N VAL A 180 4.21 12.79 -14.42
CA VAL A 180 2.82 13.03 -14.86
C VAL A 180 2.13 11.71 -15.20
N LEU A 181 2.81 10.83 -15.94
CA LEU A 181 2.30 9.51 -16.27
C LEU A 181 2.00 8.70 -15.01
N PHE A 182 2.89 8.66 -14.01
CA PHE A 182 2.67 7.91 -12.79
C PHE A 182 1.49 8.45 -11.97
N VAL A 183 1.36 9.77 -11.84
CA VAL A 183 0.20 10.39 -11.15
C VAL A 183 -1.10 9.95 -11.82
N PHE A 184 -1.22 10.00 -13.15
CA PHE A 184 -2.47 9.61 -13.80
C PHE A 184 -2.64 8.09 -13.91
N ALA A 185 -1.64 7.37 -14.39
CA ALA A 185 -1.74 5.93 -14.65
C ALA A 185 -2.02 5.15 -13.38
N TYR A 186 -1.38 5.50 -12.27
CA TYR A 186 -1.58 4.81 -11.00
C TYR A 186 -2.93 5.17 -10.37
N ASN A 187 -3.21 6.48 -10.24
CA ASN A 187 -4.38 6.96 -9.48
C ASN A 187 -5.68 6.89 -10.29
N LEU A 188 -5.64 6.87 -11.63
CA LEU A 188 -6.81 6.70 -12.49
C LEU A 188 -6.93 5.29 -13.10
N GLU A 189 -6.02 4.36 -12.77
CA GLU A 189 -6.03 2.98 -13.30
C GLU A 189 -6.15 2.97 -14.83
N LEU A 190 -5.42 3.88 -15.49
CA LEU A 190 -5.38 3.92 -16.94
C LEU A 190 -4.96 2.55 -17.49
N LEU A 191 -5.44 2.22 -18.70
CA LEU A 191 -5.25 0.91 -19.32
C LEU A 191 -5.92 -0.25 -18.55
N GLY A 192 -7.04 0.02 -17.87
CA GLY A 192 -7.82 -1.01 -17.16
C GLY A 192 -7.10 -1.54 -15.91
N GLY A 193 -6.32 -0.69 -15.23
CA GLY A 193 -5.60 -1.05 -14.01
C GLY A 193 -4.29 -1.81 -14.21
N ARG A 194 -3.84 -2.03 -15.45
CA ARG A 194 -2.57 -2.74 -15.73
C ARG A 194 -1.32 -2.06 -15.15
N LEU A 195 -1.41 -0.74 -14.94
CA LEU A 195 -0.38 0.09 -14.29
C LEU A 195 -0.67 0.36 -12.80
N HIS A 196 -1.58 -0.40 -12.21
CA HIS A 196 -1.94 -0.33 -10.79
C HIS A 196 -1.51 -1.62 -10.10
N GLY A 197 -0.89 -1.52 -8.92
CA GLY A 197 -0.39 -2.66 -8.15
C GLY A 197 0.93 -2.39 -7.44
N ASP A 198 1.42 -3.39 -6.70
CA ASP A 198 2.57 -3.24 -5.79
C ASP A 198 3.87 -2.93 -6.54
N PHE A 199 4.06 -3.54 -7.73
CA PHE A 199 5.19 -3.24 -8.61
C PHE A 199 5.20 -1.76 -9.03
N TRP A 200 4.08 -1.27 -9.57
CA TRP A 200 3.98 0.10 -10.06
C TRP A 200 4.04 1.11 -8.93
N PHE A 201 3.48 0.78 -7.76
CA PHE A 201 3.62 1.58 -6.55
C PHE A 201 5.09 1.73 -6.17
N ALA A 202 5.82 0.62 -6.05
CA ALA A 202 7.22 0.62 -5.66
C ALA A 202 8.12 1.33 -6.69
N LEU A 203 7.81 1.19 -7.98
CA LEU A 203 8.53 1.86 -9.06
C LEU A 203 8.30 3.38 -9.04
N SER A 204 7.04 3.81 -9.01
CA SER A 204 6.66 5.22 -9.15
C SER A 204 6.86 6.03 -7.87
N TRP A 205 6.65 5.43 -6.71
CA TRP A 205 6.73 6.14 -5.42
C TRP A 205 7.96 5.76 -4.59
N GLY A 206 8.67 4.67 -4.94
CA GLY A 206 9.94 4.30 -4.32
C GLY A 206 11.15 4.70 -5.15
N ALA A 207 11.36 4.02 -6.29
CA ALA A 207 12.56 4.20 -7.12
C ALA A 207 12.63 5.56 -7.82
N PHE A 208 11.52 5.97 -8.44
CA PHE A 208 11.48 7.18 -9.27
C PHE A 208 11.86 8.47 -8.52
N PRO A 209 11.40 8.74 -7.28
CA PRO A 209 11.84 9.91 -6.53
C PRO A 209 13.35 9.96 -6.27
N VAL A 210 13.98 8.80 -6.00
CA VAL A 210 15.44 8.72 -5.79
C VAL A 210 16.19 9.14 -7.05
N LEU A 211 15.83 8.55 -8.21
CA LEU A 211 16.50 8.85 -9.48
C LEU A 211 16.27 10.31 -9.89
N THR A 212 15.04 10.81 -9.73
CA THR A 212 14.68 12.19 -10.06
C THR A 212 15.48 13.17 -9.22
N ALA A 213 15.58 12.94 -7.91
CA ALA A 213 16.31 13.84 -7.00
C ALA A 213 17.83 13.80 -7.24
N TYR A 214 18.40 12.62 -7.50
CA TYR A 214 19.82 12.51 -7.87
C TYR A 214 20.11 13.24 -9.19
N PHE A 215 19.25 13.06 -10.19
CA PHE A 215 19.35 13.78 -11.46
C PHE A 215 19.20 15.29 -11.27
N ALA A 216 18.23 15.72 -10.44
CA ALA A 216 18.01 17.13 -10.12
C ALA A 216 19.24 17.78 -9.45
N GLN A 217 20.08 17.02 -8.76
CA GLN A 217 21.33 17.53 -8.20
C GLN A 217 22.49 17.51 -9.20
N THR A 218 22.58 16.48 -10.05
CA THR A 218 23.83 16.19 -10.79
C THR A 218 23.73 16.29 -12.31
N GLY A 219 22.52 16.35 -12.87
CA GLY A 219 22.28 16.29 -14.31
C GLY A 219 22.60 14.94 -14.96
N ARG A 220 22.85 13.88 -14.15
CA ARG A 220 23.23 12.55 -14.62
C ARG A 220 22.66 11.45 -13.73
N ILE A 221 22.76 10.21 -14.18
CA ILE A 221 22.46 9.00 -13.39
C ILE A 221 23.77 8.26 -13.12
N SER A 222 23.89 7.70 -11.91
CA SER A 222 25.03 6.87 -11.51
C SER A 222 24.58 5.47 -11.10
N ILE A 223 25.51 4.51 -11.11
CA ILE A 223 25.26 3.14 -10.60
C ILE A 223 24.79 3.19 -9.14
N GLY A 224 25.38 4.06 -8.31
CA GLY A 224 24.97 4.26 -6.92
C GLY A 224 23.53 4.74 -6.79
N SER A 225 23.10 5.69 -7.62
CA SER A 225 21.70 6.16 -7.64
C SER A 225 20.72 5.07 -8.09
N VAL A 226 21.12 4.20 -9.02
CA VAL A 226 20.29 3.05 -9.45
C VAL A 226 20.16 2.01 -8.34
N ALA A 227 21.26 1.68 -7.66
CA ALA A 227 21.22 0.78 -6.50
C ALA A 227 20.34 1.32 -5.37
N ALA A 228 20.45 2.62 -5.07
CA ALA A 228 19.58 3.27 -4.08
C ALA A 228 18.12 3.31 -4.51
N ALA A 229 17.84 3.52 -5.81
CA ALA A 229 16.48 3.43 -6.34
C ALA A 229 15.90 2.01 -6.22
N ALA A 230 16.71 0.97 -6.44
CA ALA A 230 16.31 -0.42 -6.20
C ALA A 230 16.03 -0.70 -4.71
N ALA A 231 16.84 -0.14 -3.80
CA ALA A 231 16.57 -0.22 -2.37
C ALA A 231 15.26 0.50 -1.99
N ALA A 232 15.02 1.70 -2.54
CA ALA A 232 13.78 2.44 -2.34
C ALA A 232 12.56 1.70 -2.89
N TYR A 233 12.69 1.05 -4.06
CA TYR A 233 11.68 0.13 -4.60
C TYR A 233 11.36 -0.97 -3.59
N ALA A 234 12.37 -1.69 -3.09
CA ALA A 234 12.17 -2.80 -2.14
C ALA A 234 11.48 -2.33 -0.84
N LEU A 235 11.88 -1.17 -0.31
CA LEU A 235 11.25 -0.57 0.86
C LEU A 235 9.79 -0.18 0.60
N ALA A 236 9.50 0.43 -0.55
CA ALA A 236 8.12 0.81 -0.92
C ALA A 236 7.26 -0.43 -1.19
N PHE A 237 7.81 -1.49 -1.77
CA PHE A 237 7.14 -2.77 -1.94
C PHE A 237 6.81 -3.41 -0.58
N GLY A 238 7.77 -3.47 0.34
CA GLY A 238 7.56 -3.96 1.70
C GLY A 238 6.52 -3.15 2.47
N GLN A 239 6.56 -1.82 2.34
CA GLN A 239 5.54 -0.92 2.87
C GLN A 239 4.15 -1.31 2.34
N ARG A 240 4.03 -1.55 1.04
CA ARG A 240 2.76 -1.94 0.41
C ARG A 240 2.29 -3.31 0.91
N ALA A 241 3.19 -4.30 0.99
CA ALA A 241 2.92 -5.63 1.52
C ALA A 241 2.41 -5.61 2.97
N LEU A 242 2.88 -4.69 3.81
CA LEU A 242 2.38 -4.51 5.18
C LEU A 242 1.06 -3.72 5.24
N SER A 243 0.93 -2.68 4.41
CA SER A 243 -0.23 -1.79 4.47
C SER A 243 -1.47 -2.33 3.79
N THR A 244 -1.34 -3.20 2.78
CA THR A 244 -2.48 -3.83 2.11
C THR A 244 -3.34 -4.65 3.08
N PRO A 245 -2.80 -5.64 3.83
CA PRO A 245 -3.58 -6.37 4.81
C PRO A 245 -4.11 -5.47 5.94
N ALA A 246 -3.32 -4.48 6.41
CA ALA A 246 -3.79 -3.53 7.42
C ALA A 246 -4.99 -2.69 6.94
N ARG A 247 -4.96 -2.22 5.68
CA ARG A 247 -6.10 -1.51 5.06
C ARG A 247 -7.31 -2.42 4.87
N GLN A 248 -7.10 -3.69 4.51
CA GLN A 248 -8.18 -4.66 4.39
C GLN A 248 -8.89 -4.83 5.73
N LEU A 249 -8.13 -5.09 6.81
CA LEU A 249 -8.66 -5.20 8.17
C LEU A 249 -9.42 -3.93 8.60
N ARG A 250 -8.85 -2.73 8.40
CA ARG A 250 -9.49 -1.49 8.85
C ARG A 250 -10.70 -1.04 8.04
N ARG A 251 -10.73 -1.34 6.73
CA ARG A 251 -11.67 -0.69 5.79
C ARG A 251 -12.67 -1.64 5.16
N LYS A 252 -12.40 -2.94 5.18
CA LYS A 252 -13.16 -3.97 4.45
C LYS A 252 -13.52 -5.19 5.29
N THR A 253 -12.96 -5.32 6.49
CA THR A 253 -13.29 -6.42 7.40
C THR A 253 -14.34 -5.96 8.39
N ARG A 254 -15.34 -6.82 8.64
CA ARG A 254 -16.41 -6.58 9.60
C ARG A 254 -16.09 -7.11 11.00
N SER A 255 -15.44 -8.26 11.06
CA SER A 255 -14.97 -8.88 12.30
C SER A 255 -13.87 -9.91 12.01
N VAL A 256 -13.00 -10.15 13.00
CA VAL A 256 -12.05 -11.27 13.02
C VAL A 256 -12.20 -12.00 14.35
N THR A 257 -12.31 -13.32 14.29
CA THR A 257 -12.37 -14.17 15.48
C THR A 257 -11.64 -15.48 15.19
N GLY A 258 -10.82 -15.92 16.14
CA GLY A 258 -10.12 -17.20 16.09
C GLY A 258 -9.31 -17.45 17.35
N THR A 259 -8.70 -18.64 17.42
CA THR A 259 -7.80 -19.02 18.51
C THR A 259 -6.49 -19.50 17.90
N LEU A 260 -5.38 -18.96 18.39
CA LEU A 260 -4.03 -19.42 18.10
C LEU A 260 -3.62 -20.38 19.21
N THR A 261 -3.59 -21.67 18.89
CA THR A 261 -3.03 -22.70 19.77
C THR A 261 -1.54 -22.82 19.51
N ARG A 262 -0.72 -22.54 20.53
CA ARG A 262 0.74 -22.60 20.45
C ARG A 262 1.23 -24.03 20.61
N SER A 263 2.50 -24.25 20.26
CA SER A 263 3.14 -25.57 20.35
C SER A 263 3.23 -26.11 21.78
N ASP A 264 3.13 -25.26 22.80
CA ASP A 264 3.08 -25.62 24.22
C ASP A 264 1.64 -25.89 24.72
N GLY A 265 0.66 -25.86 23.82
CA GLY A 265 -0.76 -26.02 24.14
C GLY A 265 -1.44 -24.77 24.69
N SER A 266 -0.71 -23.66 24.89
CA SER A 266 -1.34 -22.40 25.32
C SER A 266 -2.16 -21.79 24.20
N GLU A 267 -3.28 -21.17 24.57
CA GLU A 267 -4.19 -20.53 23.63
C GLU A 267 -4.11 -19.00 23.73
N GLN A 268 -4.18 -18.35 22.58
CA GLN A 268 -4.28 -16.90 22.47
C GLN A 268 -5.44 -16.54 21.55
N ALA A 269 -6.29 -15.60 21.95
CA ALA A 269 -7.32 -15.05 21.09
C ALA A 269 -6.70 -14.35 19.87
N LEU A 270 -7.20 -14.68 18.68
CA LEU A 270 -6.83 -14.05 17.41
C LEU A 270 -7.97 -13.12 16.97
N ASP A 271 -7.78 -11.83 17.21
CA ASP A 271 -8.74 -10.77 16.91
C ASP A 271 -8.12 -9.70 15.98
N GLU A 272 -8.89 -8.68 15.63
CA GLU A 272 -8.43 -7.58 14.76
C GLU A 272 -7.21 -6.83 15.33
N PRO A 273 -7.20 -6.43 16.62
CA PRO A 273 -6.00 -5.85 17.24
C PRO A 273 -4.76 -6.74 17.14
N ALA A 274 -4.88 -8.04 17.40
CA ALA A 274 -3.76 -8.98 17.33
C ALA A 274 -3.15 -9.05 15.92
N LEU A 275 -3.98 -8.98 14.87
CA LEU A 275 -3.50 -8.97 13.48
C LEU A 275 -2.94 -7.60 13.06
N LEU A 276 -3.55 -6.49 13.48
CA LEU A 276 -3.12 -5.14 13.11
C LEU A 276 -1.82 -4.73 13.79
N HIS A 277 -1.61 -5.13 15.05
CA HIS A 277 -0.49 -4.69 15.87
C HIS A 277 0.89 -4.87 15.20
N PRO A 278 1.30 -6.06 14.72
CA PRO A 278 2.60 -6.23 14.09
C PRO A 278 2.72 -5.44 12.77
N LEU A 279 1.66 -5.37 11.97
CA LEU A 279 1.64 -4.65 10.70
C LEU A 279 1.87 -3.15 10.91
N GLU A 280 1.14 -2.55 11.85
CA GLU A 280 1.21 -1.12 12.12
C GLU A 280 2.46 -0.72 12.88
N SER A 281 2.94 -1.59 13.78
CA SER A 281 4.22 -1.37 14.45
C SER A 281 5.36 -1.30 13.44
N ALA A 282 5.40 -2.23 12.49
CA ALA A 282 6.38 -2.21 11.41
C ALA A 282 6.20 -0.98 10.51
N LEU A 283 4.98 -0.66 10.08
CA LEU A 283 4.72 0.53 9.26
C LEU A 283 5.15 1.83 9.94
N ARG A 284 4.89 2.00 11.25
CA ARG A 284 5.35 3.16 12.02
C ARG A 284 6.88 3.20 12.06
N ALA A 285 7.52 2.08 12.39
CA ALA A 285 8.97 1.97 12.46
C ALA A 285 9.65 2.37 11.15
N PHE A 286 9.20 1.82 10.02
CA PHE A 286 9.75 2.20 8.73
C PHE A 286 9.43 3.66 8.35
N SER A 287 8.25 4.18 8.71
CA SER A 287 7.85 5.55 8.36
C SER A 287 8.80 6.60 8.92
N TRP A 288 9.25 6.46 10.18
CA TRP A 288 10.26 7.36 10.72
C TRP A 288 11.69 6.93 10.36
N GLY A 289 11.97 5.63 10.25
CA GLY A 289 13.31 5.12 9.95
C GLY A 289 13.85 5.59 8.60
N VAL A 290 13.05 5.50 7.53
CA VAL A 290 13.48 5.96 6.18
C VAL A 290 13.60 7.49 6.13
N VAL A 291 12.74 8.21 6.85
CA VAL A 291 12.83 9.68 7.00
C VAL A 291 14.14 10.08 7.66
N LEU A 292 14.50 9.46 8.80
CA LEU A 292 15.76 9.74 9.47
C LEU A 292 16.98 9.37 8.62
N LEU A 293 16.90 8.28 7.85
CA LEU A 293 17.95 7.91 6.90
C LEU A 293 18.17 9.00 5.85
N GLY A 294 17.10 9.47 5.21
CA GLY A 294 17.18 10.55 4.22
C GLY A 294 17.70 11.86 4.81
N LEU A 295 17.20 12.25 5.99
CA LEU A 295 17.69 13.42 6.71
C LEU A 295 19.18 13.31 7.08
N GLY A 296 19.63 12.15 7.56
CA GLY A 296 21.04 11.91 7.89
C GLY A 296 21.96 12.03 6.67
N LEU A 297 21.55 11.50 5.51
CA LEU A 297 22.32 11.63 4.27
C LEU A 297 22.45 13.09 3.83
N VAL A 298 21.40 13.89 3.96
CA VAL A 298 21.46 15.33 3.64
C VAL A 298 22.27 16.09 4.69
N ALA A 299 22.06 15.82 5.98
CA ALA A 299 22.74 16.51 7.07
C ALA A 299 24.26 16.31 7.01
N THR A 300 24.74 15.09 6.70
CA THR A 300 26.17 14.82 6.55
C THR A 300 26.84 15.59 5.41
N LYS A 301 26.06 16.08 4.43
CA LYS A 301 26.55 16.91 3.31
C LYS A 301 26.52 18.40 3.60
N LEU A 302 25.63 18.84 4.49
CA LEU A 302 25.45 20.26 4.82
C LEU A 302 26.20 20.69 6.08
N LEU A 303 26.48 19.74 6.99
CA LEU A 303 27.08 20.00 8.31
C LEU A 303 28.49 19.41 8.46
N GLY A 304 28.92 18.55 7.53
CA GLY A 304 30.25 17.94 7.50
C GLY A 304 31.12 18.58 6.44
#